data_AF-A0A804U8C4-F1
#
_entry.id   AF-A0A804U8C4-F1
#
_cell.length_a   1.000
_cell.length_b   1.000
_cell.length_c   1.000
_cell.angle_alpha   90.00
_cell.angle_beta   90.00
_cell.angle_gamma   90.00
#
_symmetry.space_group_name_H-M   'P 1'
#
loop_
_entity.id
_entity.type
_entity.pdbx_description
1 polymer ?
#
loop_
_entity_poly.entity_id
_entity_poly.type
_entity_poly.pdbx_seq_one_letter_code
_entity_poly.pdbx_strand_id
1 'polypeptide(L)'
;LSQPSDCLASLPLRSFVSIASGRQLLNIPSYVARSRLGTPAQALLVAIDPSNDAAWVPCAASAGCARASSFDPTRSSTYRPVRCGAPQCSQAPASSCPGGSGSSCAFNLSYAVSTF
;
A
#
# COMPACT_ATOMS: atom_id res chain seq x y z
N LEU A 1 -30.22 18.77 -30.41
CA LEU A 1 -28.98 18.27 -31.04
C LEU A 1 -28.07 17.77 -29.91
N SER A 2 -28.17 16.49 -29.58
CA SER A 2 -27.38 15.87 -28.51
C SER A 2 -25.97 15.60 -29.01
N GLN A 3 -24.96 16.29 -28.48
CA GLN A 3 -23.58 15.85 -28.66
C GLN A 3 -23.37 14.53 -27.91
N PRO A 4 -22.83 13.49 -28.56
CA PRO A 4 -22.71 12.17 -27.98
C PRO A 4 -21.63 12.17 -26.91
N SER A 5 -21.97 11.59 -25.76
CA SER A 5 -21.05 11.16 -24.72
C SER A 5 -20.26 9.95 -25.19
N ASP A 6 -19.57 10.03 -26.33
CA ASP A 6 -18.73 8.95 -26.80
C ASP A 6 -17.32 9.16 -26.26
N CYS A 7 -17.07 8.43 -25.18
CA CYS A 7 -15.86 7.63 -25.06
C CYS A 7 -14.62 8.35 -25.55
N LEU A 8 -14.25 9.44 -24.84
CA LEU A 8 -12.84 9.63 -24.53
C LEU A 8 -12.43 8.36 -23.81
N ALA A 9 -12.08 7.37 -24.64
CA ALA A 9 -11.43 6.15 -24.27
C ALA A 9 -10.41 6.61 -23.26
N SER A 10 -10.58 6.15 -22.03
CA SER A 10 -9.62 6.27 -20.97
C SER A 10 -8.38 5.57 -21.51
N LEU A 11 -7.61 6.29 -22.33
CA LEU A 11 -6.22 6.01 -22.64
C LEU A 11 -5.67 5.63 -21.28
N PRO A 12 -5.12 4.41 -21.11
CA PRO A 12 -4.58 4.03 -19.83
C PRO A 12 -3.55 5.10 -19.53
N LEU A 13 -3.92 6.05 -18.66
CA LEU A 13 -3.06 7.16 -18.34
C LEU A 13 -1.88 6.45 -17.74
N ARG A 14 -0.79 6.36 -18.50
CA ARG A 14 0.44 5.76 -18.01
C ARG A 14 0.77 6.60 -16.79
N SER A 15 0.55 6.01 -15.62
CA SER A 15 0.81 6.65 -14.36
C SER A 15 2.32 6.67 -14.22
N PHE A 16 2.93 7.78 -14.62
CA PHE A 16 4.33 8.02 -14.31
C PHE A 16 4.42 8.40 -12.84
N VAL A 17 5.36 7.77 -12.14
CA VAL A 17 5.71 8.16 -10.77
C VAL A 17 7.11 8.72 -10.81
N SER A 18 7.29 9.91 -10.25
CA SER A 18 8.61 10.50 -10.09
C SER A 18 9.40 9.70 -9.06
N ILE A 19 10.60 9.26 -9.44
CA ILE A 19 11.55 8.56 -8.59
C ILE A 19 12.73 9.49 -8.35
N ALA A 20 13.22 9.53 -7.11
CA ALA A 20 14.39 10.29 -6.72
C ALA A 20 15.36 9.43 -5.88
N SER A 21 16.62 9.85 -5.82
CA SER A 21 17.60 9.23 -4.93
C SER A 21 17.29 9.56 -3.48
N GLY A 22 16.97 8.56 -2.66
CA GLY A 22 16.76 8.71 -1.23
C GLY A 22 18.01 9.19 -0.48
N ARG A 23 19.20 9.06 -1.08
CA ARG A 23 20.44 9.57 -0.49
C ARG A 23 20.43 11.09 -0.37
N GLN A 24 19.83 11.76 -1.36
CA GLN A 24 19.80 13.23 -1.40
C GLN A 24 18.62 13.80 -0.60
N LEU A 25 17.48 13.10 -0.54
CA LEU A 25 16.28 13.58 0.16
C LEU A 25 16.20 13.17 1.63
N LEU A 26 16.58 11.93 1.95
CA LEU A 26 16.32 11.30 3.25
C LEU A 26 17.56 10.64 3.86
N ASN A 27 18.73 10.78 3.23
CA ASN A 27 19.98 10.11 3.63
C ASN A 27 19.87 8.57 3.77
N ILE A 28 19.09 7.92 2.90
CA ILE A 28 18.96 6.45 2.82
C ILE A 28 19.51 5.91 1.49
N PRO A 29 20.11 4.72 1.44
CA PRO A 29 20.67 4.14 0.22
C PRO A 29 19.60 3.49 -0.68
N SER A 30 18.42 4.09 -0.81
CA SER A 30 17.27 3.56 -1.56
C SER A 30 16.77 4.59 -2.57
N TYR A 31 16.12 4.13 -3.63
CA TYR A 31 15.31 5.02 -4.49
C TYR A 31 13.95 5.22 -3.86
N VAL A 32 13.43 6.44 -3.90
CA VAL A 32 12.15 6.80 -3.29
C VAL A 32 11.18 7.25 -4.37
N ALA A 33 9.96 6.73 -4.32
CA ALA A 33 8.89 7.07 -5.24
C ALA A 33 7.70 7.67 -4.49
N ARG A 34 6.98 8.60 -5.13
CA ARG A 34 5.74 9.13 -4.57
C ARG A 34 4.55 8.27 -5.01
N SER A 35 4.00 7.51 -4.09
CA SER A 35 2.82 6.68 -4.26
C SER A 35 1.54 7.43 -3.87
N ARG A 36 0.40 7.01 -4.44
CA ARG A 36 -0.95 7.46 -4.08
C ARG A 36 -1.81 6.22 -3.85
N LEU A 37 -2.24 6.01 -2.60
CA LEU A 37 -3.06 4.84 -2.23
C LEU A 37 -4.45 5.25 -1.75
N GLY A 38 -5.44 4.41 -2.06
CA GLY A 38 -6.81 4.57 -1.58
C GLY A 38 -7.65 5.59 -2.34
N THR A 39 -8.86 5.83 -1.83
CA THR A 39 -9.81 6.79 -2.41
C THR A 39 -10.53 7.54 -1.28
N PRO A 40 -10.38 8.88 -1.15
CA PRO A 40 -9.46 9.73 -1.90
C PRO A 40 -8.00 9.30 -1.72
N ALA A 41 -7.16 9.63 -2.70
CA ALA A 41 -5.76 9.22 -2.72
C ALA A 41 -4.96 9.86 -1.58
N GLN A 42 -4.26 9.04 -0.82
CA GLN A 42 -3.31 9.45 0.21
C GLN A 42 -1.89 9.33 -0.34
N ALA A 43 -1.13 10.43 -0.29
CA ALA A 43 0.22 10.47 -0.82
C ALA A 43 1.21 9.89 0.20
N LEU A 44 2.05 8.97 -0.26
CA LEU A 44 3.05 8.28 0.55
C LEU A 44 4.40 8.31 -0.19
N LEU A 45 5.49 8.37 0.56
CA LEU A 45 6.82 8.08 0.02
C LEU A 45 7.13 6.62 0.30
N VAL A 46 7.49 5.88 -0.75
CA VAL A 46 7.86 4.46 -0.66
C VAL A 46 9.29 4.29 -1.13
N ALA A 47 10.06 3.48 -0.41
CA ALA A 47 11.35 3.01 -0.88
C ALA A 47 11.14 1.88 -1.89
N ILE A 48 11.88 1.92 -2.99
CA ILE A 48 11.90 0.84 -3.99
C ILE A 48 12.98 -0.14 -3.57
N ASP A 49 12.56 -1.37 -3.31
CA ASP A 49 13.43 -2.48 -2.95
C ASP A 49 13.30 -3.59 -4.01
N PRO A 50 14.36 -3.87 -4.79
CA PRO A 50 14.31 -4.89 -5.85
C PRO A 50 14.43 -6.32 -5.33
N SER A 51 14.62 -6.53 -4.02
CA SER A 51 15.00 -7.83 -3.47
C SER A 51 13.83 -8.70 -2.98
N ASN A 52 12.60 -8.19 -3.00
CA ASN A 52 11.39 -8.96 -2.70
C ASN A 52 10.22 -8.52 -3.62
N ASP A 53 9.22 -9.38 -3.75
CA ASP A 53 7.98 -9.15 -4.51
C ASP A 53 6.83 -8.62 -3.63
N ALA A 54 7.12 -8.25 -2.38
CA ALA A 54 6.16 -7.77 -1.41
C ALA A 54 6.17 -6.24 -1.34
N ALA A 55 5.01 -5.63 -1.11
CA ALA A 55 4.90 -4.20 -0.88
C ALA A 55 4.10 -3.95 0.41
N TRP A 56 4.65 -3.13 1.30
CA TRP A 56 4.00 -2.74 2.55
C TRP A 56 4.13 -1.24 2.77
N VAL A 57 3.13 -0.67 3.44
CA VAL A 57 3.16 0.70 3.93
C VAL A 57 2.74 0.72 5.39
N PRO A 58 3.34 1.58 6.22
CA PRO A 58 2.86 1.74 7.59
C PRO A 58 1.43 2.29 7.54
N CYS A 59 0.55 1.68 8.32
CA CYS A 59 -0.80 2.21 8.55
C CYS A 59 -0.77 3.16 9.76
N ALA A 60 -1.61 4.18 9.76
CA ALA A 60 -1.78 5.05 10.92
C ALA A 60 -2.34 4.21 12.08
N ALA A 61 -1.50 3.91 13.08
CA ALA A 61 -1.99 3.43 14.36
C ALA A 61 -2.72 4.59 15.04
N SER A 62 -3.88 4.32 15.62
CA SER A 62 -4.67 5.31 16.35
C SER A 62 -3.96 5.91 17.58
N ALA A 63 -2.82 5.35 18.01
CA ALA A 63 -2.07 5.83 19.17
C ALA A 63 -0.54 5.80 18.96
N GLY A 64 0.10 6.97 19.04
CA GLY A 64 1.50 7.09 19.47
C GLY A 64 2.62 6.80 18.47
N CYS A 65 2.36 6.16 17.32
CA CYS A 65 3.40 5.95 16.31
C CYS A 65 3.70 7.25 15.55
N ALA A 66 4.99 7.59 15.45
CA ALA A 66 5.46 8.84 14.88
C ALA A 66 4.84 9.13 13.50
N ARG A 67 4.50 10.40 13.33
CA ARG A 67 3.77 11.08 12.24
C ARG A 67 4.47 11.04 10.87
N ALA A 68 5.20 9.96 10.56
CA ALA A 68 5.61 9.70 9.19
C ALA A 68 4.35 9.54 8.31
N SER A 69 4.49 9.76 7.00
CA SER A 69 3.37 9.60 6.06
C SER A 69 2.90 8.15 6.03
N SER A 70 1.94 7.82 6.88
CA SER A 70 1.30 6.52 6.97
C SER A 70 -0.04 6.54 6.24
N PHE A 71 -0.45 5.40 5.72
CA PHE A 71 -1.77 5.24 5.13
C PHE A 71 -2.82 5.18 6.25
N ASP A 72 -3.84 6.02 6.20
CA ASP A 72 -5.00 5.97 7.11
C ASP A 72 -6.14 5.17 6.47
N PRO A 73 -6.37 3.92 6.91
CA PRO A 73 -7.39 3.08 6.29
C PRO A 73 -8.82 3.61 6.50
N THR A 74 -9.05 4.39 7.57
CA THR A 74 -10.37 4.97 7.89
C THR A 74 -10.76 6.10 6.94
N ARG A 75 -9.76 6.70 6.28
CA ARG A 75 -9.91 7.78 5.31
C ARG A 75 -9.91 7.31 3.85
N SER A 76 -10.01 5.99 3.62
CA SER A 76 -10.09 5.41 2.28
C SER A 76 -11.36 4.59 2.11
N SER A 77 -12.26 5.03 1.22
CA SER A 77 -13.48 4.32 0.86
C SER A 77 -13.22 3.01 0.10
N THR A 78 -12.01 2.82 -0.44
CA THR A 78 -11.58 1.61 -1.17
C THR A 78 -10.75 0.64 -0.32
N TYR A 79 -10.36 1.01 0.91
CA TYR A 79 -9.66 0.09 1.81
C TYR A 79 -10.62 -0.98 2.35
N ARG A 80 -10.24 -2.26 2.29
CA ARG A 80 -10.95 -3.37 2.93
C ARG A 80 -9.95 -4.32 3.58
N PRO A 81 -10.19 -4.77 4.82
CA PRO A 81 -9.35 -5.81 5.43
C PRO A 81 -9.55 -7.14 4.67
N VAL A 82 -8.46 -7.89 4.49
CA VAL A 82 -8.53 -9.26 3.97
C VAL A 82 -9.08 -10.16 5.07
N ARG A 83 -10.15 -10.89 4.77
CA ARG A 83 -10.79 -11.81 5.74
C ARG A 83 -10.21 -13.20 5.63
N CYS A 84 -10.26 -13.93 6.74
CA CYS A 84 -9.94 -15.36 6.77
C CYS A 84 -10.86 -16.15 5.84
N GLY A 85 -10.26 -17.05 5.05
CA GLY A 85 -10.93 -17.80 3.97
C GLY A 85 -10.85 -17.12 2.59
N ALA A 86 -10.42 -15.86 2.52
CA ALA A 86 -10.16 -15.22 1.24
C ALA A 86 -8.90 -15.82 0.57
N PRO A 87 -8.90 -16.07 -0.75
CA PRO A 87 -7.73 -16.63 -1.47
C PRO A 87 -6.45 -15.79 -1.35
N GLN A 88 -6.57 -14.50 -1.04
CA GLN A 88 -5.43 -13.61 -0.80
C GLN A 88 -4.73 -13.92 0.53
N CYS A 89 -5.48 -14.37 1.55
CA CYS A 89 -4.89 -14.69 2.85
C CYS A 89 -3.96 -15.91 2.77
N SER A 90 -4.30 -16.91 1.96
CA SER A 90 -3.45 -18.09 1.74
C SER A 90 -2.18 -17.81 0.94
N GLN A 91 -2.09 -16.66 0.27
CA GLN A 91 -0.87 -16.23 -0.44
C GLN A 91 0.12 -15.49 0.48
N ALA A 92 -0.33 -15.00 1.64
CA ALA A 92 0.53 -14.31 2.57
C ALA A 92 1.44 -15.30 3.34
N PRO A 93 2.74 -15.01 3.50
CA PRO A 93 3.66 -15.83 4.29
C PRO A 93 3.20 -15.94 5.75
N ALA A 94 3.27 -17.15 6.32
CA ALA A 94 2.88 -17.43 7.70
C ALA A 94 1.51 -16.83 8.09
N SER A 95 0.53 -16.92 7.18
CA SER A 95 -0.81 -16.40 7.44
C SER A 95 -1.51 -17.16 8.58
N SER A 96 -2.31 -16.43 9.34
CA SER A 96 -3.03 -16.94 10.51
C SER A 96 -4.37 -16.23 10.68
N CYS A 97 -5.27 -16.91 11.39
CA CYS A 97 -6.64 -16.46 11.64
C CYS A 97 -6.93 -16.47 13.14
N PRO A 98 -6.33 -15.54 13.90
CA PRO A 98 -6.39 -15.57 15.36
C PRO A 98 -7.81 -15.39 15.91
N GLY A 99 -8.72 -14.75 15.17
CA GLY A 99 -10.13 -14.62 15.53
C GLY A 99 -11.05 -15.68 14.92
N GLY A 100 -10.51 -16.71 14.27
CA GLY A 100 -11.29 -17.76 13.61
C GLY A 100 -11.88 -17.34 12.25
N SER A 101 -12.95 -18.04 11.83
CA SER A 101 -13.62 -17.78 10.55
C SER A 101 -14.27 -16.40 10.53
N GLY A 102 -14.01 -15.63 9.46
CA GLY A 102 -14.52 -14.25 9.32
C GLY A 102 -13.68 -13.17 10.01
N SER A 103 -12.67 -13.52 10.81
CA SER A 103 -11.72 -12.53 11.33
C SER A 103 -10.87 -11.93 10.22
N SER A 104 -10.14 -10.85 10.53
CA SER A 104 -9.09 -10.37 9.63
C SER A 104 -7.96 -11.41 9.55
N CYS A 105 -7.42 -11.59 8.34
CA CYS A 105 -6.20 -12.34 8.11
C CYS A 105 -5.03 -11.60 8.76
N ALA A 106 -4.26 -12.31 9.57
CA ALA A 106 -2.96 -11.85 10.06
C ALA A 106 -1.87 -12.59 9.31
N PHE A 107 -0.71 -11.98 9.14
CA PHE A 107 0.47 -12.62 8.57
C PHE A 107 1.71 -12.04 9.25
N ASN A 108 2.83 -12.72 9.12
CA ASN A 108 4.10 -12.23 9.63
C ASN A 108 5.15 -12.40 8.54
N LEU A 109 5.82 -11.30 8.19
CA LEU A 109 6.88 -11.30 7.21
C LEU A 109 8.11 -10.60 7.80
N SER A 110 9.23 -11.32 7.84
CA SER A 110 10.52 -10.72 8.15
C SER A 110 11.29 -10.46 6.87
N TYR A 111 11.75 -9.22 6.70
CA TYR A 111 12.60 -8.80 5.60
C TYR A 111 13.77 -7.97 6.16
N ALA A 112 15.00 -8.42 5.87
CA ALA A 112 16.22 -7.91 6.49
C ALA A 112 16.12 -7.85 8.02
N VAL A 113 16.25 -6.66 8.62
CA VAL A 113 16.16 -6.43 10.08
C VAL A 113 14.78 -5.98 10.54
N SER A 114 13.77 -6.06 9.68
CA SER A 114 12.41 -5.62 9.97
C SER A 114 11.42 -6.78 9.91
N THR A 115 10.45 -6.77 10.82
CA THR A 115 9.33 -7.72 10.84
C THR A 115 8.04 -6.91 10.78
N PHE A 116 7.10 -7.37 9.96
CA PHE A 116 5.81 -6.74 9.69
C PHE A 116 4.67 -7.70 10.01
#